data_AF-A0A9P0NUJ2-F1
#
_entry.id   AF-A0A9P0NUJ2-F1
#
_cell.length_a   1.000
_cell.length_b   1.000
_cell.length_c   1.000
_cell.angle_alpha   90.00
_cell.angle_beta   90.00
_cell.angle_gamma   90.00
#
_symmetry.space_group_name_H-M   'P 1'
#
loop_
_entity.id
_entity.type
_entity.pdbx_description
1 polymer ?
#
loop_
_entity_poly.entity_id
_entity_poly.type
_entity_poly.pdbx_seq_one_letter_code
_entity_poly.pdbx_strand_id
1 'polypeptide(L)'
;MNLSHQIIIRTINSIFQSSYLGMTIKRIIEGGGRILGKIHTFKSKLHDVYTEVINKISLAHHDDKRFIFPNTTKTLPWGHSDIEFYQTDPSLNVKYAIGAINDIAEGAFPENCNLYLFNKINVRGSL
;
A
#
# COMPACT_ATOMS: atom_id res chain seq x y z
N MET A 1 -36.29 -33.78 -4.64
CA MET A 1 -35.02 -33.51 -5.35
C MET A 1 -33.90 -34.17 -4.57
N ASN A 2 -33.16 -35.11 -5.17
CA ASN A 2 -32.16 -35.91 -4.47
C ASN A 2 -30.98 -35.06 -3.95
N LEU A 3 -30.43 -35.44 -2.80
CA LEU A 3 -29.32 -34.76 -2.13
C LEU A 3 -28.09 -34.61 -3.05
N SER A 4 -27.84 -35.61 -3.91
CA SER A 4 -26.81 -35.61 -4.94
C SER A 4 -26.97 -34.47 -5.95
N HIS A 5 -28.20 -34.19 -6.37
CA HIS A 5 -28.51 -33.13 -7.32
C HIS A 5 -28.25 -31.75 -6.73
N GLN A 6 -28.52 -31.57 -5.43
CA GLN A 6 -28.24 -30.31 -4.73
C GLN A 6 -26.74 -30.07 -4.52
N ILE A 7 -25.96 -31.14 -4.30
CA ILE A 7 -24.50 -31.03 -4.20
C ILE A 7 -23.92 -30.61 -5.55
N ILE A 8 -24.35 -31.23 -6.66
CA ILE A 8 -23.87 -30.89 -8.01
C ILE A 8 -24.18 -29.42 -8.36
N ILE A 9 -25.41 -28.96 -8.12
CA ILE A 9 -25.80 -27.57 -8.38
C ILE A 9 -24.96 -26.59 -7.55
N ARG A 10 -24.72 -26.88 -6.26
CA ARG A 10 -23.86 -26.05 -5.40
C ARG A 10 -22.43 -26.00 -5.90
N THR A 11 -21.87 -27.13 -6.32
CA THR A 11 -20.52 -27.22 -6.86
C THR A 11 -20.38 -26.41 -8.15
N ILE A 12 -21.34 -26.54 -9.09
CA ILE A 12 -21.35 -25.79 -10.36
C ILE A 12 -21.42 -24.28 -10.10
N ASN A 13 -22.32 -23.85 -9.22
CA ASN A 13 -22.45 -22.44 -8.86
C ASN A 13 -21.18 -21.88 -8.20
N SER A 14 -20.53 -22.66 -7.34
CA SER A 14 -19.26 -22.28 -6.70
C SER A 14 -18.14 -22.09 -7.73
N ILE A 15 -18.01 -23.02 -8.67
CA ILE A 15 -17.02 -22.96 -9.76
C ILE A 15 -17.26 -21.73 -10.64
N PHE A 16 -18.52 -21.47 -11.00
CA PHE A 16 -18.89 -20.33 -11.84
C PHE A 16 -18.62 -18.99 -11.14
N GLN A 17 -18.90 -18.88 -9.83
CA GLN A 17 -18.57 -17.68 -9.06
C GLN A 17 -17.05 -17.47 -8.95
N SER A 18 -16.28 -18.54 -8.74
CA SER A 18 -14.81 -18.48 -8.67
C SER A 18 -14.18 -18.03 -9.99
N SER A 19 -14.66 -18.55 -11.13
CA SER A 19 -14.15 -18.17 -12.45
C SER A 19 -14.46 -16.71 -12.80
N TYR A 20 -15.67 -16.25 -12.50
CA TYR A 20 -16.09 -14.86 -12.73
C TYR A 20 -15.31 -13.87 -11.86
N LEU A 21 -15.03 -14.24 -10.60
CA LEU A 21 -14.20 -13.46 -9.69
C LEU A 21 -12.77 -13.33 -10.22
N GLY A 22 -12.16 -14.43 -10.66
CA GLY A 22 -10.81 -14.44 -11.24
C GLY A 22 -10.69 -13.55 -12.48
N MET A 23 -11.65 -13.64 -13.42
CA MET A 23 -11.68 -12.78 -14.61
C MET A 23 -11.86 -11.29 -14.25
N THR A 24 -12.66 -11.00 -13.24
CA THR A 24 -12.94 -9.61 -12.80
C THR A 24 -11.72 -8.98 -12.15
N ILE A 25 -11.02 -9.72 -11.28
CA ILE A 25 -9.77 -9.26 -10.67
C ILE A 25 -8.71 -8.99 -11.73
N LYS A 26 -8.52 -9.93 -12.67
CA LYS A 26 -7.56 -9.77 -13.77
C LYS A 26 -7.85 -8.53 -14.61
N ARG A 27 -9.11 -8.30 -15.00
CA ARG A 27 -9.54 -7.10 -15.74
C ARG A 27 -9.23 -5.80 -14.99
N ILE A 28 -9.26 -5.81 -13.66
CA ILE A 28 -9.03 -4.60 -12.86
C ILE A 28 -7.54 -4.32 -12.68
N ILE A 29 -6.74 -5.38 -12.51
CA ILE A 29 -5.28 -5.27 -12.48
C ILE A 29 -4.75 -4.80 -13.83
N GLU A 30 -5.28 -5.29 -14.95
CA GLU A 30 -4.77 -4.97 -16.29
C GLU A 30 -5.43 -3.72 -16.90
N GLY A 31 -6.71 -3.46 -16.60
CA GLY A 31 -7.53 -2.43 -17.24
C GLY A 31 -7.75 -1.15 -16.43
N GLY A 32 -7.14 -1.02 -15.25
CA GLY A 32 -7.18 0.21 -14.46
C GLY A 32 -8.57 0.51 -13.85
N GLY A 33 -8.97 -0.25 -12.83
CA GLY A 33 -10.28 -0.08 -12.17
C GLY A 33 -10.27 -0.24 -10.65
N ARG A 34 -11.47 -0.35 -10.05
CA ARG A 34 -11.66 -0.65 -8.62
C ARG A 34 -12.87 -1.56 -8.37
N ILE A 35 -12.75 -2.48 -7.41
CA ILE A 35 -13.84 -3.32 -6.90
C ILE A 35 -14.35 -2.71 -5.60
N LEU A 36 -15.66 -2.54 -5.51
CA LEU A 36 -16.34 -2.27 -4.25
C LEU A 36 -16.74 -3.60 -3.60
N GLY A 37 -16.31 -3.81 -2.37
CA GLY A 37 -16.77 -4.89 -1.50
C GLY A 37 -17.88 -4.41 -0.59
N LYS A 38 -18.86 -5.28 -0.32
CA LYS A 38 -19.83 -5.10 0.76
C LYS A 38 -19.17 -5.53 2.06
N ILE A 39 -19.03 -4.61 3.01
CA ILE A 39 -18.44 -4.87 4.32
C ILE A 39 -19.48 -4.60 5.39
N HIS A 40 -19.60 -5.52 6.33
CA HIS A 40 -20.38 -5.32 7.54
C HIS A 40 -19.54 -4.50 8.54
N THR A 41 -20.05 -3.35 8.97
CA THR A 41 -19.41 -2.49 9.97
C THR A 41 -20.32 -2.35 11.18
N PHE A 42 -19.73 -2.32 12.37
CA PHE A 42 -20.44 -1.93 13.58
C PHE A 42 -20.53 -0.41 13.63
N LYS A 43 -21.70 0.10 14.00
CA LYS A 43 -21.98 1.50 14.26
C LYS A 43 -22.64 1.61 15.62
N SER A 44 -22.35 2.69 16.32
CA SER A 44 -23.03 3.03 17.56
C SER A 44 -23.68 4.42 17.46
N LYS A 45 -24.90 4.54 17.96
CA LYS A 45 -25.60 5.83 18.10
C LYS A 45 -26.39 5.81 19.41
N LEU A 46 -26.17 6.79 20.28
CA LEU A 46 -26.83 6.88 21.60
C LEU A 46 -26.74 5.58 22.41
N HIS A 47 -25.56 4.95 22.43
CA HIS A 47 -25.30 3.66 23.09
C HIS A 47 -25.98 2.43 22.46
N ASP A 48 -26.75 2.58 21.39
CA ASP A 48 -27.25 1.44 20.60
C ASP A 48 -26.22 1.03 19.55
N VAL A 49 -25.86 -0.25 19.53
CA VAL A 49 -24.92 -0.84 18.56
C VAL A 49 -25.70 -1.63 17.52
N TYR A 50 -25.45 -1.33 16.25
CA TYR A 50 -26.06 -2.03 15.12
C TYR A 50 -25.03 -2.30 14.02
N THR A 51 -25.34 -3.29 13.18
CA THR A 51 -24.53 -3.63 12.01
C THR A 51 -25.11 -2.97 10.77
N GLU A 52 -24.24 -2.30 10.02
CA GLU A 52 -24.54 -1.63 8.76
C GLU A 52 -23.72 -2.30 7.65
N VAL A 53 -24.28 -2.43 6.44
CA VAL A 53 -23.53 -2.86 5.26
C VAL A 53 -23.11 -1.63 4.47
N ILE A 54 -21.80 -1.41 4.36
CA ILE A 54 -21.23 -0.35 3.54
C ILE A 54 -20.57 -0.92 2.28
N ASN A 55 -20.61 -0.13 1.21
CA ASN A 55 -19.77 -0.38 0.04
C ASN A 55 -18.41 0.31 0.26
N LYS A 56 -17.34 -0.48 0.34
CA LYS A 56 -15.96 0.01 0.50
C LYS A 56 -15.11 -0.42 -0.67
N ILE A 57 -14.14 0.40 -1.08
CA ILE A 57 -13.14 -0.01 -2.06
C ILE A 57 -12.35 -1.18 -1.47
N SER A 58 -12.47 -2.35 -2.10
CA SER A 58 -11.81 -3.59 -1.68
C SER A 58 -10.53 -3.84 -2.46
N LEU A 59 -10.50 -3.46 -3.74
CA LEU A 59 -9.34 -3.56 -4.61
C LEU A 59 -9.33 -2.33 -5.53
N ALA A 60 -8.18 -1.70 -5.73
CA ALA A 60 -8.00 -0.67 -6.74
C ALA A 60 -6.65 -0.88 -7.42
N HIS A 61 -6.61 -0.67 -8.73
CA HIS A 61 -5.38 -0.81 -9.52
C HIS A 61 -4.24 0.08 -9.00
N HIS A 62 -4.57 1.28 -8.51
CA HIS A 62 -3.60 2.24 -8.00
C HIS A 62 -3.34 2.12 -6.48
N ASP A 63 -3.93 1.14 -5.78
CA ASP A 63 -3.66 0.90 -4.35
C ASP A 63 -2.34 0.11 -4.18
N ASP A 64 -1.27 0.62 -4.79
CA ASP A 64 0.06 0.07 -4.60
C ASP A 64 0.58 0.52 -3.25
N LYS A 65 0.43 -0.36 -2.24
CA LYS A 65 0.91 -0.12 -0.85
C LYS A 65 2.43 -0.20 -0.71
N ARG A 66 3.15 -0.22 -1.83
CA ARG A 66 4.57 -0.52 -1.91
C ARG A 66 5.27 0.43 -2.87
N PHE A 67 6.42 0.95 -2.45
CA PHE A 67 7.38 1.60 -3.31
C PHE A 67 8.23 0.53 -4.01
N ILE A 68 8.24 0.53 -5.34
CA ILE A 68 9.06 -0.37 -6.15
C ILE A 68 10.37 0.35 -6.45
N PHE A 69 11.51 -0.28 -6.16
CA PHE A 69 12.79 0.34 -6.50
C PHE A 69 12.95 0.42 -8.03
N PRO A 70 13.52 1.51 -8.54
CA PRO A 70 13.85 1.62 -9.96
C PRO A 70 14.70 0.43 -10.41
N ASN A 71 14.31 -0.22 -11.51
CA ASN A 71 15.07 -1.31 -12.16
C ASN A 71 15.34 -2.55 -11.29
N THR A 72 14.58 -2.78 -10.21
CA THR A 72 14.70 -4.04 -9.42
C THR A 72 13.33 -4.62 -9.08
N THR A 73 13.31 -5.87 -8.58
CA THR A 73 12.09 -6.53 -8.09
C THR A 73 11.87 -6.34 -6.59
N LYS A 74 12.78 -5.63 -5.91
CA LYS A 74 12.66 -5.37 -4.47
C LYS A 74 11.63 -4.24 -4.25
N THR A 75 11.00 -4.25 -3.08
CA THR A 75 9.96 -3.26 -2.73
C THR A 75 10.06 -2.86 -1.27
N LEU A 76 9.69 -1.63 -0.93
CA LEU A 76 9.45 -1.18 0.45
C LEU A 76 7.95 -0.92 0.68
N PRO A 77 7.42 -1.11 1.89
CA PRO A 77 6.08 -0.61 2.22
C PRO A 77 6.04 0.92 2.15
N TRP A 78 4.90 1.51 1.80
CA TRP A 78 4.73 2.97 1.88
C TRP A 78 5.03 3.49 3.30
N GLY A 79 5.68 4.65 3.38
CA GLY A 79 6.07 5.27 4.65
C GLY A 79 7.38 4.72 5.25
N HIS A 80 8.08 3.82 4.55
CA HIS A 80 9.42 3.39 4.95
C HIS A 80 10.41 4.56 4.83
N SER A 81 11.27 4.74 5.84
CA SER A 81 12.21 5.87 5.93
C SER A 81 13.13 5.97 4.72
N ASP A 82 13.57 4.82 4.21
CA ASP A 82 14.58 4.77 3.17
C ASP A 82 14.03 5.14 1.78
N ILE A 83 12.71 5.31 1.60
CA ILE A 83 12.12 5.59 0.29
C ILE A 83 12.77 6.81 -0.37
N GLU A 84 13.04 7.87 0.41
CA GLU A 84 13.65 9.10 -0.11
C GLU A 84 15.01 8.83 -0.75
N PHE A 85 15.85 7.99 -0.13
CA PHE A 85 17.16 7.63 -0.65
C PHE A 85 17.09 7.00 -2.05
N TYR A 86 16.04 6.24 -2.34
CA TYR A 86 15.85 5.61 -3.65
C TYR A 86 15.12 6.49 -4.67
N GLN A 87 14.58 7.63 -4.24
CA GLN A 87 13.97 8.64 -5.12
C GLN A 87 14.94 9.76 -5.50
N THR A 88 15.93 10.04 -4.65
CA THR A 88 16.95 11.06 -4.87
C THR A 88 18.02 10.63 -5.87
N ASP A 89 18.58 11.61 -6.57
CA ASP A 89 19.69 11.37 -7.51
C ASP A 89 20.91 10.78 -6.78
N PRO A 90 21.61 9.76 -7.35
CA PRO A 90 22.76 9.13 -6.72
C PRO A 90 23.86 10.10 -6.30
N SER A 91 24.11 11.18 -7.06
CA SER A 91 25.15 12.17 -6.72
C SER A 91 24.79 12.95 -5.45
N LEU A 92 23.49 13.18 -5.23
CA LEU A 92 22.97 13.87 -4.06
C LEU A 92 23.05 12.97 -2.82
N ASN A 93 22.79 11.68 -2.97
CA ASN A 93 22.95 10.67 -1.91
C ASN A 93 24.40 10.59 -1.41
N VAL A 94 25.37 10.61 -2.33
CA VAL A 94 26.79 10.63 -1.99
C VAL A 94 27.14 11.91 -1.23
N LYS A 95 26.61 13.07 -1.66
CA LYS A 95 26.82 14.34 -0.95
C LYS A 95 26.25 14.31 0.47
N TYR A 96 25.08 13.72 0.68
CA TYR A 96 24.51 13.56 2.01
C TYR A 96 25.31 12.60 2.89
N ALA A 97 25.79 11.49 2.34
CA ALA A 97 26.66 10.56 3.04
C ALA A 97 27.97 11.23 3.49
N ILE A 98 28.63 11.97 2.60
CA ILE A 98 29.87 12.72 2.91
C ILE A 98 29.59 13.77 4.00
N GLY A 99 28.47 14.50 3.89
CA GLY A 99 28.07 15.47 4.91
C GLY A 99 27.90 14.82 6.29
N ALA A 100 27.16 13.71 6.37
CA ALA A 100 26.97 12.99 7.62
C ALA A 100 28.29 12.44 8.21
N ILE A 101 29.20 11.97 7.36
CA ILE A 101 30.53 11.52 7.80
C ILE A 101 31.33 12.68 8.39
N ASN A 102 31.30 13.85 7.75
CA ASN A 102 31.98 15.04 8.26
C ASN A 102 31.36 15.52 9.58
N ASP A 103 30.03 15.55 9.69
CA ASP A 103 29.32 15.94 10.91
C ASP A 103 29.68 15.00 12.09
N ILE A 104 29.80 13.69 11.84
CA ILE A 104 30.27 12.70 12.83
C ILE A 104 31.74 12.95 13.21
N ALA A 105 32.60 13.25 12.23
CA ALA A 105 34.01 13.56 12.47
C ALA A 105 34.19 14.85 13.28
N GLU A 106 33.25 15.79 13.17
CA GLU A 106 33.17 17.02 13.96
C GLU A 106 32.49 16.82 15.33
N GLY A 107 32.09 15.59 15.68
CA GLY A 107 31.51 15.24 16.97
C GLY A 107 30.02 15.59 17.13
N ALA A 108 29.35 16.00 16.06
CA ALA A 108 27.91 16.23 16.05
C ALA A 108 27.19 14.89 15.77
N PHE A 109 26.60 14.29 16.80
CA PHE A 109 25.72 13.13 16.60
C PHE A 109 24.32 13.63 16.20
N PRO A 110 23.78 13.26 15.03
CA PRO A 110 22.36 13.44 14.78
C PRO A 110 21.53 12.62 15.75
N GLU A 111 20.52 13.23 16.35
CA GLU A 111 19.55 12.48 17.15
C GLU A 111 18.67 11.52 16.34
N ASN A 112 18.80 11.47 15.01
CA ASN A 112 18.24 10.43 14.16
C ASN A 112 18.88 10.50 12.77
N CYS A 113 19.59 9.45 12.33
CA CYS A 113 20.20 9.40 10.99
C CYS A 113 19.18 9.61 9.85
N ASN A 114 17.92 9.26 10.07
CA ASN A 114 16.80 9.49 9.13
C ASN A 114 16.35 10.95 9.05
N LEU A 115 16.64 11.78 10.05
CA LEU A 115 16.20 13.18 10.09
C LEU A 115 17.13 14.12 9.31
N TYR A 116 18.36 13.68 8.98
CA TYR A 116 19.30 14.51 8.20
C TYR A 116 18.88 14.72 6.74
N LEU A 117 18.31 13.69 6.08
CA LEU A 117 17.73 13.86 4.73
C LEU A 117 16.48 14.75 4.80
N PHE A 118 15.54 14.42 5.69
CA PHE A 118 14.29 15.16 5.88
C PHE A 118 14.51 16.64 6.19
N ASN A 119 15.39 16.98 7.14
CA ASN A 119 15.61 18.37 7.54
C ASN A 119 16.34 19.19 6.47
N LYS A 120 17.26 18.61 5.67
CA LYS A 120 17.95 19.37 4.59
C LYS A 120 17.13 19.52 3.31
N ILE A 121 16.20 18.60 3.03
CA ILE A 121 15.26 18.74 1.91
C ILE A 121 14.22 19.83 2.22
N ASN A 122 13.75 19.92 3.47
CA ASN A 122 12.72 20.89 3.88
C ASN A 122 13.23 22.35 4.04
N VAL A 123 14.56 22.59 4.02
CA VAL A 123 15.13 23.96 4.05
C VAL A 123 14.96 24.69 2.70
N ARG A 124 14.40 24.03 1.67
CA ARG A 124 14.09 24.65 0.36
C ARG A 124 12.59 24.83 0.08
N GLY A 125 11.73 24.68 1.09
CA GLY A 125 10.28 24.74 0.92
C GLY A 125 9.54 25.37 2.10
N SER A 126 9.88 26.59 2.48
CA SER A 126 9.04 27.43 3.34
C SER A 126 8.59 28.66 2.54
N LEU A 127 7.27 28.75 2.30
CA LEU A 127 6.60 30.05 2.15
C LEU A 127 6.71 30.84 3.46
#